data_AF-A0A1R3FYT8-F1
#
_entry.id   AF-A0A1R3FYT8-F1
#
_cell.length_a   1.000
_cell.length_b   1.000
_cell.length_c   1.000
_cell.angle_alpha   90.00
_cell.angle_beta   90.00
_cell.angle_gamma   90.00
#
_symmetry.space_group_name_H-M   'P 1'
#
loop_
_entity.id
_entity.type
_entity.pdbx_description
1 polymer ?
#
loop_
_entity_poly.entity_id
_entity_poly.type
_entity_poly.pdbx_seq_one_letter_code
_entity_poly.pdbx_strand_id
1 'polypeptide(L)'
;MEAIVHKERRMGASLFRLHFYDCFIQGYDGSLLFDCTSTFETEKDARGNLNSMRGFEVLDQIKAEVDSVCGRPIVSCADILAVAARDSVVAAFAIFRFSQTNVKLKLEAAALYQEISETITKPHIKALENIA
;
A
#
# COMPACT_ATOMS: atom_id res chain seq x y z
N MET A 1 -3.40 -4.75 -6.93
CA MET A 1 -4.07 -3.68 -6.14
C MET A 1 -5.39 -3.19 -6.71
N GLU A 2 -5.53 -2.98 -8.02
CA GLU A 2 -6.79 -2.46 -8.60
C GLU A 2 -8.04 -3.27 -8.22
N ALA A 3 -7.98 -4.60 -8.29
CA ALA A 3 -9.09 -5.47 -7.90
C ALA A 3 -9.47 -5.33 -6.42
N ILE A 4 -8.49 -5.14 -5.52
CA ILE A 4 -8.70 -4.93 -4.09
C ILE A 4 -9.44 -3.60 -3.87
N VAL A 5 -8.97 -2.52 -4.48
CA VAL A 5 -9.61 -1.20 -4.38
C VAL A 5 -10.97 -1.17 -5.08
N HIS A 6 -11.15 -1.94 -6.15
CA HIS A 6 -12.44 -2.05 -6.83
C HIS A 6 -13.48 -2.78 -5.96
N LYS A 7 -13.08 -3.91 -5.34
CA LYS A 7 -13.92 -4.66 -4.40
C LYS A 7 -14.25 -3.82 -3.18
N GLU A 8 -13.27 -3.08 -2.67
CA GLU A 8 -13.45 -2.18 -1.55
C GLU A 8 -12.72 -0.84 -1.77
N ARG A 9 -13.48 0.20 -2.15
CA ARG A 9 -12.91 1.51 -2.50
C ARG A 9 -12.08 2.16 -1.39
N ARG A 10 -12.42 1.88 -0.12
CA ARG A 10 -11.71 2.45 1.03
C ARG A 10 -10.37 1.76 1.30
N MET A 11 -10.14 0.55 0.76
CA MET A 11 -8.95 -0.23 1.07
C MET A 11 -7.66 0.50 0.68
N GLY A 12 -7.67 1.23 -0.45
CA GLY A 12 -6.51 2.00 -0.86
C GLY A 12 -6.10 3.08 0.14
N ALA A 13 -7.08 3.81 0.69
CA ALA A 13 -6.83 4.80 1.73
C ALA A 13 -6.39 4.15 3.06
N SER A 14 -6.90 2.95 3.37
CA SER A 14 -6.51 2.20 4.56
C SER A 14 -5.05 1.74 4.52
N LEU A 15 -4.59 1.20 3.38
CA LEU A 15 -3.19 0.79 3.20
C LEU A 15 -2.23 1.97 3.21
N PHE A 16 -2.63 3.10 2.61
CA PHE A 16 -1.87 4.35 2.71
C PHE A 16 -1.75 4.82 4.17
N ARG A 17 -2.84 4.74 4.94
CA ARG A 17 -2.82 5.06 6.37
C ARG A 17 -1.88 4.13 7.14
N LEU A 18 -1.88 2.82 6.87
CA LEU A 18 -0.95 1.90 7.52
C LEU A 18 0.50 2.31 7.26
N HIS A 19 0.85 2.58 6.00
CA HIS A 19 2.20 3.02 5.65
C HIS A 19 2.58 4.34 6.32
N PHE A 20 1.65 5.29 6.41
CA PHE A 20 1.89 6.54 7.12
C PHE A 20 2.22 6.31 8.61
N TYR A 21 1.49 5.44 9.30
CA TYR A 21 1.72 5.18 10.72
C TYR A 21 3.00 4.36 10.97
N ASP A 22 3.30 3.39 10.11
CA ASP A 22 4.56 2.64 10.14
C ASP A 22 5.75 3.59 9.98
N CYS A 23 5.68 4.53 9.03
CA CYS A 23 6.74 5.54 8.88
C CYS A 23 6.82 6.56 10.03
N PHE A 24 5.72 6.83 10.74
CA PHE A 24 5.63 7.88 11.75
C PHE A 24 6.04 7.41 13.14
N ILE A 25 5.81 6.14 13.46
CA ILE A 25 6.16 5.52 14.74
C ILE A 25 7.48 4.76 14.54
N GLN A 26 8.57 5.20 15.19
CA GLN A 26 9.88 4.54 15.21
C GLN A 26 10.59 4.30 13.86
N GLY A 27 9.94 4.55 12.72
CA GLY A 27 10.51 4.50 11.39
C GLY A 27 9.96 3.34 10.55
N TYR A 28 10.30 3.32 9.27
CA TYR A 28 9.84 2.32 8.31
C TYR A 28 10.51 0.95 8.58
N ASP A 29 9.91 0.16 9.47
CA ASP A 29 10.44 -1.15 9.87
C ASP A 29 9.38 -2.28 9.87
N GLY A 30 8.11 -1.96 9.62
CA GLY A 30 7.02 -2.92 9.61
C GLY A 30 6.55 -3.34 11.00
N SER A 31 7.01 -2.68 12.07
CA SER A 31 6.65 -2.98 13.47
C SER A 31 5.14 -2.92 13.71
N LEU A 32 4.44 -2.02 13.01
CA LEU A 32 2.98 -1.89 13.05
C LEU A 32 2.24 -3.16 12.60
N LEU A 33 2.91 -4.03 11.84
CA LEU A 33 2.30 -5.23 11.25
C LEU A 33 2.32 -6.44 12.20
N PHE A 34 3.03 -6.38 13.33
CA PHE A 34 3.07 -7.48 14.30
C PHE A 34 1.81 -7.54 15.17
N ASP A 35 1.40 -8.75 15.53
CA ASP A 35 0.31 -8.97 16.49
C ASP A 35 0.83 -8.99 17.93
N CYS A 36 -0.07 -8.71 18.88
CA CYS A 36 0.23 -8.77 20.30
C CYS A 36 0.64 -10.21 20.70
N THR A 37 1.65 -10.33 21.57
CA THR A 37 2.05 -11.60 22.19
C THR A 37 2.12 -11.44 23.71
N SER A 38 2.28 -12.54 24.45
CA SER A 38 2.41 -12.47 25.92
C SER A 38 3.59 -11.62 26.42
N THR A 39 4.55 -11.31 25.55
CA THR A 39 5.78 -10.57 25.87
C THR A 39 5.90 -9.24 25.12
N PHE A 40 4.97 -8.93 24.21
CA PHE A 40 5.06 -7.76 23.33
C PHE A 40 3.68 -7.16 23.10
N GLU A 41 3.50 -5.91 23.50
CA GLU A 41 2.32 -5.12 23.16
C GLU A 41 2.49 -4.56 21.74
N THR A 42 1.47 -4.73 20.90
CA THR A 42 1.49 -4.28 19.51
C THR A 42 1.04 -2.83 19.36
N GLU A 43 1.63 -2.14 18.40
CA GLU A 43 1.17 -0.83 17.94
C GLU A 43 -0.24 -0.86 17.33
N LYS A 44 -0.72 -2.03 16.88
CA LYS A 44 -2.09 -2.21 16.39
C LYS A 44 -3.13 -1.90 17.48
N ASP A 45 -2.79 -2.18 18.74
CA ASP A 45 -3.68 -2.02 19.90
C ASP A 45 -3.53 -0.64 20.55
N ALA A 46 -2.63 0.21 20.05
CA ALA A 46 -2.50 1.58 20.50
C ALA A 46 -3.85 2.32 20.34
N ARG A 47 -4.16 3.24 21.26
CA ARG A 47 -5.47 3.90 21.35
C ARG A 47 -5.97 4.53 20.04
N GLY A 48 -5.06 5.00 19.18
CA GLY A 48 -5.41 5.59 17.87
C GLY A 48 -5.61 4.58 16.72
N ASN A 49 -5.17 3.34 16.93
CA ASN A 49 -5.10 2.28 15.94
C ASN A 49 -6.13 1.17 16.22
N LEU A 50 -6.40 0.90 17.50
CA LEU A 50 -7.38 -0.08 17.95
C LEU A 50 -8.76 0.18 17.34
N ASN A 51 -9.32 -0.84 16.69
CA ASN A 51 -10.61 -0.78 15.97
C ASN A 51 -10.68 0.32 14.88
N SER A 52 -9.53 0.79 14.39
CA SER A 52 -9.43 1.92 13.45
C SER A 52 -8.59 1.56 12.22
N MET A 53 -7.45 0.90 12.43
CA MET A 53 -6.61 0.38 11.36
C MET A 53 -7.18 -0.90 10.75
N ARG A 54 -6.92 -1.11 9.46
CA ARG A 54 -7.48 -2.20 8.67
C ARG A 54 -6.69 -2.43 7.39
N GLY A 55 -6.85 -3.61 6.79
CA GLY A 55 -6.14 -4.01 5.57
C GLY A 55 -4.91 -4.87 5.83
N PHE A 56 -4.73 -5.35 7.06
CA PHE A 56 -3.66 -6.29 7.42
C PHE A 56 -3.79 -7.59 6.62
N GLU A 57 -5.01 -8.07 6.43
CA GLU A 57 -5.32 -9.31 5.71
C GLU A 57 -4.94 -9.21 4.22
N VAL A 58 -4.98 -7.99 3.67
CA VAL A 58 -4.53 -7.73 2.30
C VAL A 58 -3.01 -7.83 2.22
N LEU A 59 -2.29 -7.31 3.21
CA LEU A 59 -0.83 -7.40 3.27
C LEU A 59 -0.39 -8.85 3.45
N ASP A 60 -1.08 -9.62 4.30
CA ASP A 60 -0.80 -11.05 4.50
C ASP A 60 -0.98 -11.84 3.21
N GLN A 61 -2.04 -11.56 2.45
CA GLN A 61 -2.28 -12.19 1.14
C GLN A 61 -1.18 -11.84 0.13
N ILE A 62 -0.77 -10.57 0.06
CA ILE A 62 0.31 -10.14 -0.84
C ILE A 62 1.62 -10.82 -0.43
N LYS A 63 1.92 -10.86 0.88
CA LYS A 63 3.13 -11.50 1.41
C LYS A 63 3.18 -12.99 1.08
N ALA A 64 2.07 -13.70 1.29
CA ALA A 64 1.97 -15.13 0.97
C ALA A 64 2.18 -15.40 -0.53
N GLU A 65 1.59 -14.56 -1.40
CA GLU A 65 1.75 -14.70 -2.85
C GLU A 65 3.18 -14.40 -3.29
N VAL A 66 3.80 -13.33 -2.77
CA VAL A 66 5.19 -12.98 -3.06
C VAL A 66 6.13 -14.09 -2.61
N ASP A 67 5.95 -14.61 -1.39
CA ASP A 67 6.80 -15.67 -0.86
C ASP A 67 6.62 -16.99 -1.63
N SER A 68 5.41 -17.28 -2.11
CA SER A 68 5.11 -18.40 -2.99
C SER A 68 5.84 -18.29 -4.32
N VAL A 69 5.76 -17.13 -4.98
CA VAL A 69 6.44 -16.84 -6.25
C VAL A 69 7.97 -16.88 -6.10
N CYS A 70 8.50 -16.37 -4.98
CA CYS A 70 9.93 -16.35 -4.71
C CYS A 70 10.46 -17.67 -4.11
N GLY A 71 9.58 -18.58 -3.68
CA GLY A 71 9.92 -19.84 -2.99
C GLY A 71 10.57 -19.66 -1.60
N ARG A 72 10.62 -18.43 -1.08
CA ARG A 72 11.26 -18.05 0.18
C ARG A 72 10.90 -16.62 0.58
N PRO A 73 10.98 -16.24 1.88
CA PRO A 73 10.68 -14.89 2.34
C PRO A 73 11.83 -13.92 1.98
N ILE A 74 11.71 -13.25 0.83
CA ILE A 74 12.76 -12.34 0.33
C ILE A 74 12.38 -10.87 0.51
N VAL A 75 11.12 -10.54 0.28
CA VAL A 75 10.64 -9.16 0.38
C VAL A 75 10.15 -8.89 1.80
N SER A 76 10.59 -7.79 2.40
CA SER A 76 10.15 -7.40 3.74
C SER A 76 8.68 -6.98 3.76
N CYS A 77 8.01 -7.10 4.90
CA CYS A 77 6.62 -6.66 5.04
C CYS A 77 6.49 -5.13 4.92
N ALA A 78 7.52 -4.38 5.38
CA ALA A 78 7.61 -2.95 5.17
C ALA A 78 7.61 -2.60 3.67
N ASP A 79 8.43 -3.29 2.86
CA ASP A 79 8.50 -3.09 1.40
C ASP A 79 7.20 -3.42 0.69
N ILE A 80 6.53 -4.50 1.11
CA ILE A 80 5.19 -4.82 0.61
C ILE A 80 4.20 -3.71 0.97
N LEU A 81 4.24 -3.18 2.20
CA LEU A 81 3.37 -2.09 2.63
C LEU A 81 3.62 -0.80 1.83
N ALA A 82 4.88 -0.41 1.59
CA ALA A 82 5.19 0.76 0.78
C ALA A 82 4.70 0.60 -0.66
N VAL A 83 4.93 -0.55 -1.28
CA VAL A 83 4.44 -0.84 -2.64
C VAL A 83 2.91 -0.87 -2.67
N ALA A 84 2.26 -1.49 -1.69
CA ALA A 84 0.80 -1.54 -1.61
C ALA A 84 0.19 -0.14 -1.42
N ALA A 85 0.79 0.72 -0.59
CA ALA A 85 0.35 2.11 -0.39
C ALA A 85 0.51 2.95 -1.66
N ARG A 86 1.65 2.79 -2.36
CA ARG A 86 1.92 3.39 -3.65
C ARG A 86 0.85 3.05 -4.69
N ASP A 87 0.64 1.75 -4.88
CA ASP A 87 -0.30 1.23 -5.87
C ASP A 87 -1.75 1.56 -5.51
N SER A 88 -2.05 1.73 -4.22
CA SER A 88 -3.35 2.21 -3.75
C SER A 88 -3.66 3.63 -4.21
N VAL A 89 -2.68 4.53 -4.22
CA VAL A 89 -2.83 5.90 -4.75
C VAL A 89 -3.09 5.85 -6.25
N VAL A 90 -2.30 5.06 -6.98
CA VAL A 90 -2.45 4.87 -8.43
C VAL A 90 -3.84 4.32 -8.77
N ALA A 91 -4.29 3.27 -8.07
CA ALA A 91 -5.60 2.66 -8.28
C ALA A 91 -6.76 3.62 -7.93
N ALA A 92 -6.63 4.43 -6.86
CA ALA A 92 -7.62 5.43 -6.52
C ALA A 92 -7.76 6.48 -7.64
N PHE A 93 -6.64 6.99 -8.16
CA PHE A 93 -6.64 7.93 -9.28
C PHE A 93 -7.24 7.32 -10.56
N ALA A 94 -6.94 6.05 -10.86
CA ALA A 94 -7.55 5.35 -11.99
C ALA A 94 -9.08 5.29 -11.86
N ILE A 95 -9.60 4.96 -10.68
CA ILE A 95 -11.06 4.94 -10.42
C ILE A 95 -11.66 6.34 -10.58
N PHE A 96 -11.01 7.39 -10.05
CA PHE A 96 -11.45 8.76 -10.23
C PHE A 96 -11.51 9.14 -11.72
N ARG A 97 -10.52 8.77 -12.54
CA ARG A 97 -10.52 8.99 -13.99
C ARG A 97 -11.73 8.36 -14.68
N PHE A 98 -12.10 7.13 -14.30
CA PHE A 98 -13.25 6.44 -14.91
C PHE A 98 -14.60 7.01 -14.46
N SER A 99 -14.68 7.61 -13.26
CA SER A 99 -15.91 8.23 -12.74
C SER A 99 -16.18 9.63 -13.30
N GLN A 100 -15.22 10.30 -13.93
CA GLN A 100 -15.41 11.66 -14.46
C GLN A 100 -16.20 11.65 -15.77
N THR A 101 -17.39 12.25 -15.74
CA THR A 101 -18.22 12.49 -16.94
C THR A 101 -17.83 13.79 -17.66
N ASN A 102 -17.19 14.73 -16.95
CA ASN A 102 -16.73 16.00 -17.52
C ASN A 102 -15.42 15.79 -18.30
N VAL A 103 -15.43 16.09 -19.59
CA VAL A 103 -14.29 15.88 -20.50
C VAL A 103 -13.05 16.67 -20.05
N LYS A 104 -13.21 17.91 -19.57
CA LYS A 104 -12.10 18.73 -19.09
C LYS A 104 -11.45 18.13 -17.85
N LEU A 105 -12.25 17.75 -16.86
CA LEU A 105 -11.75 17.09 -15.64
C LEU A 105 -11.10 15.73 -15.96
N LYS A 106 -11.62 15.00 -16.95
CA LYS A 106 -11.05 13.71 -17.38
C LYS A 106 -9.68 13.86 -18.04
N LEU A 107 -9.47 14.90 -18.85
CA LEU A 107 -8.18 15.23 -19.46
C LEU A 107 -7.17 15.71 -18.40
N GLU A 108 -7.59 16.57 -17.47
CA GLU A 108 -6.74 17.03 -16.37
C GLU A 108 -6.34 15.87 -15.44
N ALA A 109 -7.27 14.99 -15.08
CA ALA A 109 -6.99 13.79 -14.29
C ALA A 109 -6.07 12.80 -15.01
N ALA A 110 -6.15 12.72 -16.35
CA ALA A 110 -5.26 11.87 -17.14
C ALA A 110 -3.82 12.38 -17.15
N ALA A 111 -3.62 13.71 -17.26
CA ALA A 111 -2.29 14.32 -17.19
C ALA A 111 -1.67 14.15 -15.79
N LEU A 112 -2.46 14.36 -14.74
CA LEU A 112 -2.03 14.17 -13.36
C LEU A 112 -1.67 12.70 -13.06
N TYR A 113 -2.45 11.74 -13.57
CA TYR A 113 -2.13 10.31 -13.45
C TYR A 113 -0.77 9.96 -14.09
N GLN A 114 -0.49 10.51 -15.28
CA GLN A 114 0.78 10.31 -15.97
C GLN A 114 1.95 10.84 -15.14
N GLU A 115 1.84 12.06 -14.63
CA GLU A 115 2.86 12.71 -13.80
C GLU A 115 3.10 11.95 -12.47
N ILE A 116 2.02 11.53 -11.81
CA ILE A 116 2.08 10.71 -10.60
C ILE A 116 2.75 9.38 -10.89
N SER A 117 2.33 8.66 -11.93
CA SER A 117 2.91 7.36 -12.29
C SER A 117 4.41 7.50 -12.60
N GLU A 118 4.82 8.52 -13.34
CA GLU A 118 6.23 8.72 -13.64
C GLU A 118 7.07 9.04 -12.40
N THR A 119 6.55 9.84 -11.48
CA THR A 119 7.23 10.22 -10.24
C THR A 119 7.35 9.03 -9.29
N ILE A 120 6.29 8.24 -9.20
CA ILE A 120 6.15 7.15 -8.24
C ILE A 120 6.87 5.87 -8.70
N THR A 121 6.92 5.58 -10.00
CA THR A 121 7.49 4.32 -10.53
C THR A 121 9.02 4.38 -10.67
N LYS A 122 9.61 5.56 -10.92
CA LYS A 122 11.06 5.75 -11.18
C LYS A 122 12.02 5.31 -10.06
N PRO A 123 11.71 5.42 -8.76
CA PRO A 123 12.69 5.07 -7.70
C PRO A 123 12.83 3.57 -7.40
N HIS A 124 11.79 2.74 -7.61
CA HIS A 124 11.75 1.36 -7.08
C HIS A 124 11.87 0.27 -8.15
N ILE A 125 11.39 0.47 -9.39
CA ILE A 125 11.57 -0.53 -10.46
C ILE A 125 13.06 -0.73 -10.78
N LYS A 126 13.84 0.36 -10.82
CA LYS A 126 15.30 0.29 -10.95
C LYS A 126 16.00 -0.45 -9.81
N ALA A 127 15.41 -0.51 -8.62
CA ALA A 127 15.99 -1.25 -7.50
C ALA A 127 15.72 -2.75 -7.63
N LEU A 128 14.55 -3.15 -8.15
CA LEU A 128 14.19 -4.54 -8.37
C LEU A 128 14.85 -5.17 -9.61
N GLU A 129 15.07 -4.39 -10.68
CA GLU A 129 15.82 -4.85 -11.87
C GLU A 129 17.30 -5.17 -11.58
N ASN A 130 17.85 -4.70 -10.46
CA ASN A 130 19.23 -4.97 -10.04
C ASN A 130 19.36 -6.09 -8.99
N ILE A 131 18.25 -6.72 -8.61
CA ILE A 131 18.21 -7.83 -7.64
C ILE A 131 17.86 -9.17 -8.32
N ALA A 132 17.48 -9.16 -9.60
CA ALA A 132 17.36 -10.34 -10.47
C ALA A 132 18.64 -10.54 -11.29
#